data_AF-A0A8J7XCM6-F1
#
_entry.id   AF-A0A8J7XCM6-F1
#
_cell.length_a   1.000
_cell.length_b   1.000
_cell.length_c   1.000
_cell.angle_alpha   90.00
_cell.angle_beta   90.00
_cell.angle_gamma   90.00
#
_symmetry.space_group_name_H-M   'P 1'
#
loop_
_entity.id
_entity.type
_entity.pdbx_description
1 polymer ?
#
loop_
_entity_poly.entity_id
_entity_poly.type
_entity_poly.pdbx_seq_one_letter_code
_entity_poly.pdbx_strand_id
1 'polypeptide(L)'
;MRVLITMGPTREPIDSVRFISNASSGKMGLALAKEGKKRGHEVVVVSGPVGVEIPDEIKVINVKTAEEMVNSTLGELRGGYDLMISA
;
A
#
# COMPACT_ATOMS: atom_id res chain seq x y z
N MET A 1 -2.79 17.73 -3.22
CA MET A 1 -2.92 16.57 -4.11
C MET A 1 -3.40 15.38 -3.31
N ARG A 2 -4.13 14.49 -3.97
CA ARG A 2 -4.53 13.19 -3.46
C ARG A 2 -3.62 12.13 -4.06
N VAL A 3 -2.87 11.43 -3.22
CA VAL A 3 -1.80 10.51 -3.60
C VAL A 3 -2.16 9.09 -3.14
N LEU A 4 -2.09 8.14 -4.07
CA LEU A 4 -2.23 6.72 -3.79
C LEU A 4 -0.86 6.06 -3.87
N ILE A 5 -0.53 5.24 -2.88
CA ILE A 5 0.74 4.51 -2.83
C ILE A 5 0.43 3.03 -2.59
N THR A 6 0.95 2.13 -3.42
CA THR A 6 1.03 0.71 -3.04
C THR A 6 2.37 0.44 -2.38
N MET A 7 2.39 -0.40 -1.35
CA MET A 7 3.63 -0.80 -0.70
C MET A 7 3.55 -2.18 -0.06
N GLY A 8 4.72 -2.73 0.24
CA GLY A 8 4.85 -3.98 0.98
C GLY A 8 4.70 -5.22 0.10
N PRO A 9 4.90 -6.40 0.69
CA PRO A 9 4.88 -7.64 -0.07
C PRO A 9 3.45 -8.17 -0.26
N THR A 10 3.21 -8.96 -1.29
CA THR A 10 1.98 -9.78 -1.39
C THR A 10 2.30 -11.21 -0.99
N ARG A 11 1.27 -11.98 -0.63
CA ARG A 11 1.37 -13.38 -0.20
C ARG A 11 0.30 -14.20 -0.91
N GLU A 12 0.72 -14.92 -1.95
CA GLU A 12 -0.17 -15.79 -2.72
C GLU A 12 -0.27 -17.16 -2.04
N PRO A 13 -1.42 -17.54 -1.47
CA PRO A 13 -1.56 -18.78 -0.71
C PRO A 13 -1.37 -20.00 -1.62
N ILE A 14 -0.55 -20.95 -1.15
CA ILE A 14 -0.46 -22.30 -1.74
C ILE A 14 -1.36 -23.25 -0.94
N ASP A 15 -1.32 -23.14 0.39
CA ASP A 15 -2.16 -23.85 1.34
C ASP A 15 -2.32 -23.02 2.62
N SER A 16 -2.82 -23.63 3.71
CA SER A 16 -3.07 -22.95 4.98
C SER A 16 -1.83 -22.39 5.68
N VAL A 17 -0.62 -22.79 5.27
CA VAL A 17 0.64 -22.39 5.91
C VAL A 17 1.59 -21.72 4.92
N ARG A 18 1.68 -22.24 3.69
CA ARG A 18 2.65 -21.80 2.68
C ARG A 18 2.04 -20.78 1.73
N PHE A 19 2.88 -19.84 1.30
CA PHE A 19 2.54 -18.84 0.30
C PHE A 19 3.78 -18.43 -0.49
N ILE A 20 3.58 -17.90 -1.70
CA ILE A 20 4.64 -17.23 -2.48
C ILE A 20 4.59 -15.74 -2.14
N SER A 21 5.76 -15.14 -1.90
CA SER A 21 5.86 -13.72 -1.54
C SER A 21 7.10 -13.09 -2.15
N ASN A 22 7.11 -11.76 -2.24
CA ASN A 22 8.27 -10.94 -2.58
C ASN A 22 8.93 -10.37 -1.30
N ALA A 23 10.24 -10.07 -1.37
CA ALA A 23 11.03 -9.63 -0.22
C ALA A 23 10.89 -8.12 0.10
N SER A 24 9.75 -7.50 -0.21
CA SER A 24 9.53 -6.08 0.10
C SER A 24 9.35 -5.88 1.61
N SER A 25 10.05 -4.89 2.15
CA SER A 25 9.89 -4.49 3.56
C SER A 25 8.84 -3.39 3.77
N GLY A 26 8.34 -2.79 2.68
CA GLY A 26 7.43 -1.62 2.72
C GLY A 26 8.07 -0.31 3.20
N LYS A 27 9.34 -0.30 3.62
CA LYS A 27 10.00 0.88 4.19
C LYS A 27 10.06 2.08 3.24
N MET A 28 10.33 1.84 1.95
CA MET A 28 10.39 2.90 0.95
C MET A 28 9.01 3.53 0.72
N GLY A 29 7.98 2.72 0.51
CA GLY A 29 6.60 3.20 0.37
C GLY A 29 6.13 3.99 1.59
N LEU A 30 6.46 3.53 2.80
CA LEU A 30 6.14 4.24 4.04
C LEU A 30 6.87 5.58 4.14
N ALA A 31 8.14 5.65 3.74
CA ALA A 31 8.89 6.92 3.73
C ALA A 31 8.26 7.94 2.76
N LEU A 32 7.85 7.49 1.57
CA LEU A 32 7.12 8.33 0.61
C LEU A 32 5.77 8.80 1.18
N ALA A 33 5.03 7.90 1.84
CA ALA A 33 3.74 8.25 2.44
C ALA A 33 3.88 9.30 3.56
N LYS A 34 4.87 9.13 4.44
CA LYS A 34 5.19 10.08 5.51
C LYS A 34 5.57 11.45 4.94
N GLU A 35 6.43 11.49 3.92
CA GLU A 35 6.85 12.74 3.30
C GLU A 35 5.68 13.43 2.57
N GLY A 36 4.80 12.67 1.90
CA GLY A 36 3.59 13.20 1.29
C GLY A 36 2.66 13.86 2.31
N LYS A 37 2.41 13.19 3.45
CA LYS A 37 1.64 13.76 4.56
C LYS A 37 2.29 15.02 5.12
N LYS A 38 3.62 15.00 5.34
CA LYS A 38 4.38 16.14 5.85
C LYS A 38 4.28 17.37 4.94
N ARG A 39 4.10 17.17 3.63
CA ARG A 39 3.87 18.24 2.64
C ARG A 39 2.40 18.68 2.53
N GLY A 40 1.52 18.15 3.37
CA GLY A 40 0.09 18.49 3.38
C GLY A 40 -0.73 17.82 2.28
N HIS A 41 -0.27 16.71 1.72
CA HIS A 41 -1.05 15.92 0.76
C HIS A 41 -2.00 14.94 1.48
N GLU A 42 -3.13 14.64 0.83
CA GLU A 42 -3.97 13.52 1.23
C GLU A 42 -3.30 12.25 0.71
N VAL A 43 -2.88 11.37 1.61
CA VAL A 43 -2.17 10.14 1.25
C VAL A 43 -2.99 8.93 1.69
N VAL A 44 -3.22 8.04 0.74
CA VAL A 44 -3.81 6.72 0.96
C VAL A 44 -2.80 5.67 0.56
N VAL A 45 -2.67 4.63 1.38
CA VAL A 45 -1.73 3.53 1.14
C VAL A 45 -2.50 2.21 0.99
N VAL A 46 -2.27 1.49 -0.10
CA VAL A 46 -2.65 0.08 -0.24
C VAL A 46 -1.45 -0.76 0.20
N SER A 47 -1.54 -1.38 1.37
CA SER A 47 -0.40 -2.06 1.99
C SER A 47 -0.59 -3.57 1.99
N GLY A 48 0.40 -4.26 1.47
CA GLY A 48 0.63 -5.67 1.79
C GLY A 48 1.04 -5.86 3.27
N PRO A 49 1.15 -7.11 3.76
CA PRO A 49 1.60 -7.43 5.12
C PRO A 49 3.03 -6.94 5.39
N VAL A 50 3.16 -5.86 6.15
CA VAL A 50 4.43 -5.28 6.59
C VAL A 50 4.49 -5.22 8.11
N GLY A 51 5.70 -5.32 8.66
CA GLY A 51 5.95 -5.19 10.11
C GLY A 51 6.31 -3.77 10.55
N VAL A 52 6.15 -2.78 9.67
CA VAL A 52 6.49 -1.37 9.98
C VAL A 52 5.26 -0.64 10.50
N GLU A 53 5.46 0.22 11.49
CA GLU A 53 4.41 1.05 12.06
C GLU A 53 4.04 2.20 11.11
N ILE A 54 2.75 2.30 10.78
CA ILE A 54 2.20 3.34 9.92
C ILE A 54 1.46 4.34 10.83
N PRO A 55 1.80 5.64 10.78
CA PRO A 55 1.08 6.67 11.53
C PRO A 55 -0.43 6.67 11.25
N ASP A 56 -1.25 6.86 12.29
CA ASP A 56 -2.72 6.87 12.21
C ASP A 56 -3.28 7.91 11.24
N GLU A 57 -2.51 8.96 10.96
CA GLU A 57 -2.86 10.04 10.04
C GLU A 57 -2.88 9.58 8.57
N ILE A 58 -2.30 8.43 8.26
CA ILE A 58 -2.26 7.84 6.91
C ILE A 58 -3.40 6.82 6.81
N LYS A 59 -4.30 7.02 5.84
CA LYS A 59 -5.33 6.02 5.55
C LYS A 59 -4.67 4.79 4.92
N VAL A 60 -4.88 3.62 5.52
CA VAL A 60 -4.31 2.35 5.03
C VAL A 60 -5.43 1.39 4.63
N ILE A 61 -5.26 0.77 3.46
CA ILE A 61 -6.07 -0.34 2.95
C ILE A 61 -5.19 -1.57 2.97
N ASN A 62 -5.47 -2.49 3.89
CA ASN A 62 -4.68 -3.71 4.04
C ASN A 62 -5.13 -4.76 3.02
N VAL A 63 -4.15 -5.33 2.32
CA VAL A 63 -4.33 -6.42 1.35
C VAL A 63 -3.33 -7.53 1.65
N LYS A 64 -3.62 -8.74 1.19
CA LYS A 64 -2.73 -9.90 1.32
C LYS A 64 -2.21 -10.36 -0.03
N THR A 65 -3.08 -10.46 -1.04
CA THR A 65 -2.71 -10.98 -2.36
C THR A 65 -2.47 -9.85 -3.37
N ALA A 66 -1.80 -10.18 -4.47
CA ALA A 66 -1.63 -9.29 -5.60
C ALA A 66 -2.98 -8.93 -6.25
N GLU A 67 -3.91 -9.88 -6.31
CA GLU A 67 -5.26 -9.63 -6.81
C GLU A 67 -6.01 -8.63 -5.93
N GLU A 68 -5.98 -8.78 -4.61
CA GLU A 68 -6.56 -7.81 -3.68
C GLU A 68 -5.90 -6.44 -3.84
N MET A 69 -4.56 -6.38 -3.94
CA MET A 69 -3.82 -5.13 -4.16
C MET A 69 -4.27 -4.43 -5.44
N VAL A 70 -4.37 -5.15 -6.56
CA VAL A 70 -4.82 -4.61 -7.84
C VAL A 70 -6.27 -4.12 -7.73
N ASN A 71 -7.16 -4.92 -7.18
CA ASN A 71 -8.58 -4.58 -7.06
C ASN A 71 -8.80 -3.35 -6.16
N SER A 72 -8.13 -3.29 -5.02
CA SER A 72 -8.18 -2.12 -4.12
C SER A 72 -7.60 -0.87 -4.78
N THR A 73 -6.48 -1.01 -5.48
CA THR A 73 -5.83 0.11 -6.18
C THR A 73 -6.73 0.66 -7.27
N LEU A 74 -7.25 -0.20 -8.16
CA LEU A 74 -8.16 0.20 -9.23
C LEU A 74 -9.48 0.76 -8.69
N GLY A 75 -9.98 0.22 -7.58
CA GLY A 75 -11.16 0.72 -6.88
C GLY A 75 -10.96 2.15 -6.38
N GLU A 76 -9.83 2.43 -5.72
CA GLU A 76 -9.50 3.78 -5.24
C GLU A 76 -9.27 4.75 -6.40
N LEU A 77 -8.55 4.35 -7.46
CA LEU A 77 -8.28 5.22 -8.61
C LEU A 77 -9.55 5.74 -9.29
N ARG A 78 -10.66 4.99 -9.25
CA ARG A 78 -11.99 5.46 -9.74
C ARG A 78 -12.54 6.64 -8.94
N GLY A 79 -12.12 6.80 -7.69
CA GLY A 79 -12.52 7.90 -6.81
C GLY A 79 -11.75 9.21 -7.02
N GLY A 80 -10.83 9.26 -7.99
CA GLY A 80 -10.05 10.46 -8.33
C GLY A 80 -8.80 10.62 -7.47
N TYR A 81 -7.63 10.50 -8.10
CA TYR A 81 -6.30 10.70 -7.52
C TYR A 81 -5.43 11.49 -8.50
N ASP A 82 -4.55 12.34 -7.99
CA ASP A 82 -3.65 13.16 -8.81
C ASP A 82 -2.33 12.43 -9.14
N LEU A 83 -1.91 11.51 -8.26
CA LEU A 83 -0.65 10.77 -8.39
C LEU A 83 -0.80 9.36 -7.80
N MET A 84 -0.30 8.38 -8.55
CA MET A 84 -0.16 7.00 -8.11
C MET A 84 1.33 6.62 -8.08
N ILE A 85 1.78 6.02 -6.97
CA ILE A 85 3.13 5.50 -6.82
C ILE A 85 3.07 4.01 -6.52
N SER A 86 3.73 3.20 -7.35
CA SER A 86 3.89 1.76 -7.11
C SER A 86 5.28 1.49 -6.51
N ALA A 87 5.35 1.20 -5.21
CA ALA A 87 6.57 1.13 -4.41
C ALA A 87 6.81 -0.21 -3.71
#